data_AF-A0A840THR4-F1
#
_entry.id   AF-A0A840THR4-F1
#
_cell.length_a   1.000
_cell.length_b   1.000
_cell.length_c   1.000
_cell.angle_alpha   90.00
_cell.angle_beta   90.00
_cell.angle_gamma   90.00
#
_symmetry.space_group_name_H-M   'P 1'
#
loop_
_entity.id
_entity.type
_entity.pdbx_description
1 polymer ?
#
loop_
_entity_poly.entity_id
_entity_poly.type
_entity_poly.pdbx_seq_one_letter_code
_entity_poly.pdbx_strand_id
1 'polypeptide(L)'
;MVDHINDRKITIIEYSTEKNWFDQIPLKNWLCVLIVNDKPRRYIDEVIRKVISKDVVYICTIGKQSKQIHDLIDEEISFIAVDINSPYLPQHTIITTWHLDFEEGIWFSLFAAYSEEVIIKEIVILDMTDGSEIPRVKAFIKKIDR
;
A
#
# COMPACT_ATOMS: atom_id res chain seq x y z
N MET A 1 2.15 -6.78 14.25
CA MET A 1 2.12 -5.70 15.27
C MET A 1 0.98 -4.80 14.87
N VAL A 2 0.15 -4.41 15.83
CA VAL A 2 -1.01 -3.53 15.60
C VAL A 2 -0.81 -2.30 16.45
N ASP A 3 -0.51 -1.18 15.81
CA ASP A 3 -0.38 0.13 16.44
C ASP A 3 -1.54 1.02 16.00
N HIS A 4 -1.80 2.12 16.73
CA HIS A 4 -2.79 3.12 16.35
C HIS A 4 -2.12 4.49 16.29
N ILE A 5 -2.20 5.17 15.15
CA ILE A 5 -1.75 6.56 14.97
C ILE A 5 -2.85 7.32 14.24
N ASN A 6 -3.23 8.49 14.75
CA ASN A 6 -4.33 9.32 14.22
C ASN A 6 -5.65 8.56 14.01
N ASP A 7 -6.05 7.74 15.00
CA ASP A 7 -7.24 6.87 14.95
C ASP A 7 -7.24 5.85 13.79
N ARG A 8 -6.08 5.60 13.18
CA ARG A 8 -5.88 4.59 12.15
C ARG A 8 -5.14 3.40 12.71
N LYS A 9 -5.67 2.21 12.46
CA LYS A 9 -5.01 0.95 12.80
C LYS A 9 -3.89 0.67 11.79
N ILE A 10 -2.68 0.44 12.27
CA ILE A 10 -1.52 0.12 11.43
C ILE A 10 -1.22 -1.38 11.51
N THR A 11 -1.11 -2.02 10.37
CA THR A 11 -0.68 -3.43 10.26
C THR A 11 0.52 -3.54 9.34
N ILE A 12 1.59 -4.20 9.80
CA ILE A 12 2.76 -4.51 8.98
C ILE A 12 2.66 -5.96 8.52
N ILE A 13 2.72 -6.18 7.20
CA ILE A 13 2.59 -7.48 6.56
C ILE A 13 3.81 -7.69 5.66
N GLU A 14 4.44 -8.85 5.78
CA GLU A 14 5.48 -9.29 4.86
C GLU A 14 4.83 -10.00 3.67
N TYR A 15 5.16 -9.55 2.45
CA TYR A 15 4.80 -10.30 1.25
C TYR A 15 5.55 -11.63 1.24
N SER A 16 4.83 -12.71 0.95
CA SER A 16 5.40 -14.04 0.79
C SER A 16 4.56 -14.85 -0.19
N THR A 17 5.20 -15.63 -1.05
CA THR A 17 4.51 -16.61 -1.91
C THR A 17 4.08 -17.86 -1.16
N GLU A 18 4.58 -18.07 0.06
CA GLU A 18 4.31 -19.24 0.90
C GLU A 18 3.20 -18.98 1.92
N LYS A 19 2.98 -17.72 2.31
CA LYS A 19 1.98 -17.32 3.30
C LYS A 19 0.86 -16.54 2.61
N ASN A 20 -0.38 -16.78 3.04
CA ASN A 20 -1.51 -16.01 2.53
C ASN A 20 -1.56 -14.61 3.18
N TRP A 21 -0.77 -13.69 2.64
CA TRP A 21 -0.79 -12.27 3.02
C TRP A 21 -2.08 -11.56 2.59
N PHE A 22 -2.73 -12.05 1.54
CA PHE A 22 -3.93 -11.44 0.96
C PHE A 22 -5.16 -11.54 1.87
N ASP A 23 -5.22 -12.57 2.71
CA ASP A 23 -6.27 -12.71 3.73
C ASP A 23 -6.06 -11.77 4.94
N GLN A 24 -4.88 -11.16 5.05
CA GLN A 24 -4.53 -10.28 6.16
C GLN A 24 -4.80 -8.80 5.86
N ILE A 25 -5.09 -8.45 4.60
CA ILE A 25 -5.43 -7.07 4.22
C ILE A 25 -6.94 -6.78 4.38
N PRO A 26 -7.33 -5.55 4.75
CA PRO A 26 -8.72 -5.14 4.89
C PRO A 26 -9.51 -5.27 3.58
N LEU A 27 -10.83 -5.30 3.69
CA LEU A 27 -11.74 -5.39 2.55
C LEU A 27 -12.19 -4.02 2.00
N LYS A 28 -11.98 -2.93 2.74
CA LYS A 28 -12.36 -1.54 2.39
C LYS A 28 -11.81 -0.51 3.37
N ASN A 29 -11.88 0.77 3.01
CA ASN A 29 -11.51 1.92 3.87
C ASN A 29 -10.06 1.89 4.36
N TRP A 30 -9.14 1.46 3.51
CA TRP A 30 -7.74 1.27 3.91
C TRP A 30 -6.76 1.87 2.90
N LEU A 31 -5.57 2.17 3.41
CA LEU A 31 -4.42 2.66 2.66
C LEU A 31 -3.36 1.57 2.59
N CYS A 32 -2.81 1.35 1.40
CA CYS A 32 -1.66 0.50 1.17
C CYS A 32 -0.38 1.33 1.13
N VAL A 33 0.56 1.06 2.02
CA VAL A 33 1.95 1.49 1.89
C VAL A 33 2.75 0.31 1.34
N LEU A 34 3.20 0.42 0.09
CA LEU A 34 3.91 -0.65 -0.60
C LEU A 34 5.41 -0.38 -0.59
N ILE A 35 6.17 -1.13 0.22
CA ILE A 35 7.63 -0.98 0.31
C ILE A 35 8.31 -1.95 -0.64
N VAL A 36 9.10 -1.42 -1.57
CA VAL A 36 9.61 -2.21 -2.69
C VAL A 36 10.91 -1.64 -3.27
N ASN A 37 11.92 -2.51 -3.37
CA ASN A 37 13.27 -2.12 -3.77
C ASN A 37 13.76 -2.82 -5.04
N ASP A 38 13.53 -4.12 -5.18
CA ASP A 38 14.02 -4.91 -6.32
C ASP A 38 13.20 -6.19 -6.49
N LYS A 39 11.89 -6.05 -6.76
CA LYS A 39 11.00 -7.18 -7.02
C LYS A 39 10.80 -7.38 -8.53
N PRO A 40 10.80 -8.63 -9.01
CA PRO A 40 10.40 -8.93 -10.38
C PRO A 40 8.96 -8.50 -10.68
N ARG A 41 8.74 -7.93 -11.88
CA ARG A 41 7.44 -7.37 -12.32
C ARG A 41 6.25 -8.31 -12.10
N ARG A 42 6.40 -9.61 -12.37
CA ARG A 42 5.31 -10.58 -12.18
C ARG A 42 4.69 -10.58 -10.77
N TYR A 43 5.50 -10.33 -9.74
CA TYR A 43 5.01 -10.27 -8.36
C TYR A 43 4.38 -8.91 -8.04
N ILE A 44 4.86 -7.85 -8.70
CA ILE A 44 4.26 -6.52 -8.61
C ILE A 44 2.86 -6.53 -9.23
N ASP A 45 2.72 -7.06 -10.45
CA ASP A 45 1.44 -7.12 -11.16
C ASP A 45 0.39 -7.90 -10.34
N GLU A 46 0.80 -9.02 -9.72
CA GLU A 46 -0.06 -9.79 -8.80
C GLU A 46 -0.53 -8.95 -7.61
N VAL A 47 0.40 -8.25 -6.95
CA VAL A 47 0.12 -7.46 -5.76
C VAL A 47 -0.78 -6.27 -6.08
N ILE A 48 -0.52 -5.54 -7.18
CA ILE A 48 -1.35 -4.41 -7.62
C ILE A 48 -2.80 -4.87 -7.80
N ARG A 49 -3.03 -5.95 -8.57
CA ARG A 49 -4.37 -6.48 -8.81
C ARG A 49 -5.08 -6.89 -7.53
N LYS A 50 -4.37 -7.57 -6.64
CA LYS A 50 -4.91 -7.99 -5.33
C LYS A 50 -5.27 -6.78 -4.47
N VAL A 51 -4.40 -5.80 -4.37
CA VAL A 51 -4.63 -4.57 -3.59
C VAL A 51 -5.85 -3.80 -4.13
N ILE A 52 -5.96 -3.61 -5.45
CA ILE A 52 -7.12 -2.95 -6.08
C ILE A 52 -8.41 -3.75 -5.84
N SER A 53 -8.37 -5.08 -5.94
CA SER A 53 -9.53 -5.95 -5.72
C SER A 53 -10.10 -5.92 -4.29
N LYS A 54 -9.36 -5.32 -3.35
CA LYS A 54 -9.70 -5.22 -1.92
C LYS A 54 -10.19 -3.82 -1.54
N ASP A 55 -10.67 -3.05 -2.50
CA ASP A 55 -11.33 -1.76 -2.26
C ASP A 55 -10.42 -0.76 -1.52
N VAL A 56 -9.15 -0.74 -1.92
CA VAL A 56 -8.13 0.19 -1.40
C VAL A 56 -8.51 1.63 -1.75
N VAL A 57 -8.30 2.55 -0.82
CA VAL A 57 -8.60 3.99 -1.03
C VAL A 57 -7.37 4.74 -1.54
N TYR A 58 -6.20 4.31 -1.08
CA TYR A 58 -4.96 5.07 -1.27
C TYR A 58 -3.79 4.09 -1.38
N ILE A 59 -2.90 4.30 -2.34
CA ILE A 59 -1.68 3.50 -2.50
C ILE A 59 -0.47 4.44 -2.51
N CYS A 60 0.40 4.29 -1.51
CA CYS A 60 1.67 4.99 -1.42
C CYS A 60 2.81 4.00 -1.65
N THR A 61 3.63 4.18 -2.68
CA THR A 61 4.79 3.33 -2.94
C THR A 61 6.07 3.95 -2.35
N ILE A 62 6.92 3.11 -1.75
CA ILE A 62 8.16 3.55 -1.09
C ILE A 62 9.32 2.64 -1.51
N GLY A 63 10.49 3.23 -1.73
CA GLY A 63 11.72 2.50 -2.02
C GLY A 63 12.25 2.72 -3.43
N LYS A 64 13.26 1.92 -3.83
CA LYS A 64 14.01 2.14 -5.08
C LYS A 64 13.16 2.00 -6.34
N GLN A 65 12.11 1.17 -6.31
CA GLN A 65 11.19 0.96 -7.42
C GLN A 65 9.86 1.73 -7.28
N SER A 66 9.72 2.59 -6.26
CA SER A 66 8.46 3.27 -5.92
C SER A 66 7.82 3.98 -7.11
N LYS A 67 8.57 4.86 -7.79
CA LYS A 67 8.08 5.60 -8.97
C LYS A 67 7.62 4.67 -10.09
N GLN A 68 8.43 3.66 -10.44
CA GLN A 68 8.07 2.72 -11.50
C GLN A 68 6.77 1.97 -11.16
N ILE A 69 6.61 1.57 -9.89
CA ILE A 69 5.45 0.79 -9.45
C ILE A 69 4.21 1.67 -9.34
N HIS A 70 4.38 2.93 -8.95
CA HIS A 70 3.32 3.93 -9.04
C HIS A 70 2.80 4.06 -10.48
N ASP A 71 3.69 4.21 -11.47
CA ASP A 71 3.29 4.32 -12.87
C ASP A 71 2.54 3.03 -13.34
N LEU A 72 2.96 1.85 -12.86
CA LEU A 72 2.26 0.58 -13.15
C LEU A 72 0.88 0.49 -12.47
N ILE A 73 0.71 1.06 -11.28
CA ILE A 73 -0.59 1.12 -10.60
C ILE A 73 -1.54 2.00 -11.40
N ASP A 74 -1.10 3.18 -11.82
CA ASP A 74 -1.92 4.11 -12.62
C ASP A 74 -2.30 3.49 -13.98
N GLU A 75 -1.37 2.75 -14.61
CA GLU A 75 -1.64 1.99 -15.84
C GLU A 75 -2.69 0.91 -15.61
N GLU A 76 -2.58 0.11 -14.54
CA GLU A 76 -3.54 -0.95 -14.24
C GLU A 76 -4.93 -0.37 -13.91
N ILE A 77 -5.02 0.73 -13.14
CA ILE A 77 -6.30 1.42 -12.89
C ILE A 77 -6.92 1.87 -14.21
N SER A 78 -6.13 2.49 -15.09
CA SER A 78 -6.60 2.97 -16.40
C SER A 78 -7.05 1.82 -17.30
N PHE A 79 -6.31 0.70 -17.29
CA PHE A 79 -6.64 -0.50 -18.05
C PHE A 79 -7.95 -1.12 -17.57
N ILE A 80 -8.12 -1.31 -16.26
CA ILE A 80 -9.35 -1.82 -15.65
C ILE A 80 -10.53 -0.90 -16.00
N ALA A 81 -10.36 0.43 -15.93
CA ALA A 81 -11.44 1.38 -16.19
C ALA A 81 -12.04 1.31 -17.62
N VAL A 82 -11.28 0.81 -18.61
CA VAL A 82 -11.72 0.73 -20.01
C VAL A 82 -12.04 -0.69 -20.50
N ASP A 83 -11.78 -1.71 -19.70
CA ASP A 83 -12.05 -3.10 -20.07
C ASP A 83 -13.57 -3.38 -20.10
N ILE A 84 -14.06 -3.99 -21.18
CA ILE A 84 -15.48 -4.33 -21.35
C ILE A 84 -15.86 -5.52 -20.44
N ASN A 85 -14.89 -6.36 -20.07
CA ASN A 85 -15.07 -7.49 -19.14
C ASN A 85 -14.45 -7.18 -17.78
N SER A 86 -14.35 -5.90 -17.43
CA SER A 86 -13.44 -5.41 -16.40
C SER A 86 -13.55 -6.15 -15.07
N PRO A 87 -12.41 -6.51 -14.46
CA PRO A 87 -12.39 -6.90 -13.06
C PRO A 87 -12.88 -5.74 -12.17
N TYR A 88 -13.16 -6.06 -10.90
CA TYR A 88 -13.63 -5.07 -9.93
C TYR A 88 -12.70 -3.84 -9.86
N LEU A 89 -13.28 -2.65 -10.03
CA LEU A 89 -12.69 -1.37 -9.63
C LEU A 89 -13.52 -0.79 -8.48
N PRO A 90 -12.87 -0.19 -7.46
CA PRO A 90 -13.56 0.54 -6.41
C PRO A 90 -14.51 1.61 -6.95
N GLN A 91 -15.60 1.89 -6.22
CA GLN A 91 -16.53 2.97 -6.59
C GLN A 91 -15.96 4.37 -6.32
N HIS A 92 -14.93 4.46 -5.48
CA HIS A 92 -14.22 5.70 -5.17
C HIS A 92 -12.94 5.86 -5.99
N THR A 93 -12.46 7.09 -6.10
CA THR A 93 -11.15 7.36 -6.72
C THR A 93 -10.03 6.78 -5.86
N ILE A 94 -9.22 5.87 -6.43
CA ILE A 94 -7.99 5.41 -5.80
C ILE A 94 -6.93 6.51 -5.96
N ILE A 95 -6.37 6.98 -4.85
CA ILE A 95 -5.30 7.99 -4.87
C ILE A 95 -3.94 7.29 -4.82
N THR A 96 -3.02 7.68 -5.70
CA THR A 96 -1.68 7.11 -5.80
C THR A 96 -0.60 8.16 -5.50
N THR A 97 0.43 7.78 -4.74
CA THR A 97 1.64 8.58 -4.53
C THR A 97 2.87 7.70 -4.47
N TRP A 98 4.05 8.29 -4.64
CA TRP A 98 5.33 7.60 -4.46
C TRP A 98 6.33 8.48 -3.70
N HIS A 99 7.20 7.83 -2.92
CA HIS A 99 8.22 8.50 -2.12
C HIS A 99 9.56 7.73 -2.21
N LEU A 100 10.64 8.46 -2.52
CA LEU A 100 12.00 7.91 -2.49
C LEU A 100 12.59 7.92 -1.08
N ASP A 101 12.25 8.93 -0.28
CA ASP A 101 12.63 8.98 1.12
C ASP A 101 11.70 8.07 1.94
N PHE A 102 12.30 7.11 2.63
CA PHE A 102 11.58 6.11 3.38
C PHE A 102 10.84 6.69 4.59
N GLU A 103 11.50 7.57 5.37
CA GLU A 103 10.88 8.11 6.60
C GLU A 103 9.76 9.08 6.22
N GLU A 104 9.98 9.90 5.19
CA GLU A 104 8.97 10.83 4.69
C GLU A 104 7.77 10.11 4.07
N GLY A 105 7.96 9.05 3.27
CA GLY A 105 6.84 8.27 2.74
C GLY A 105 6.00 7.58 3.82
N ILE A 106 6.65 7.03 4.86
CA ILE A 106 5.93 6.44 6.00
C ILE A 106 5.19 7.54 6.77
N TRP A 107 5.85 8.64 7.09
CA TRP A 107 5.21 9.77 7.78
C TRP A 107 4.01 10.32 6.99
N PHE A 108 4.18 10.56 5.69
CA PHE A 108 3.14 11.04 4.81
C PHE A 108 1.91 10.12 4.84
N SER A 109 2.13 8.81 4.73
CA SER A 109 1.05 7.82 4.77
C SER A 109 0.28 7.80 6.09
N LEU A 110 0.98 7.98 7.21
CA LEU A 110 0.39 7.94 8.55
C LEU A 110 -0.36 9.23 8.93
N PHE A 111 0.12 10.39 8.47
CA PHE A 111 -0.37 11.70 8.92
C PHE A 111 -1.07 12.53 7.84
N ALA A 112 -0.60 12.48 6.59
CA ALA A 112 -1.03 13.40 5.53
C ALA A 112 -1.98 12.75 4.51
N ALA A 113 -1.88 11.43 4.30
CA ALA A 113 -2.72 10.74 3.33
C ALA A 113 -4.21 10.86 3.70
N TYR A 114 -4.99 11.37 2.77
CA TYR A 114 -6.39 11.74 2.95
C TYR A 114 -7.17 11.51 1.65
N SER A 115 -8.45 11.18 1.78
CA SER A 115 -9.41 11.07 0.67
C SER A 115 -10.67 11.83 1.05
N GLU A 116 -11.20 12.60 0.10
CA GLU A 116 -12.48 13.33 0.26
C GLU A 116 -13.69 12.39 0.20
N GLU A 117 -13.56 11.25 -0.48
CA GLU A 117 -14.66 10.31 -0.73
C GLU A 117 -14.81 9.26 0.39
N VAL A 118 -13.67 8.81 0.97
CA VAL A 118 -13.65 7.69 1.92
C VAL A 118 -12.72 7.94 3.10
N ILE A 119 -13.25 7.74 4.32
CA ILE A 119 -12.44 7.79 5.55
C ILE A 119 -11.55 6.55 5.65
N ILE A 120 -10.23 6.77 5.62
CA ILE A 120 -9.22 5.74 5.82
C ILE A 120 -9.13 5.38 7.30
N LYS A 121 -9.42 4.12 7.64
CA LYS A 121 -9.41 3.58 9.02
C LYS A 121 -8.24 2.64 9.30
N GLU A 122 -7.72 2.00 8.26
CA GLU A 122 -6.63 1.04 8.37
C GLU A 122 -5.49 1.42 7.42
N ILE A 123 -4.26 1.30 7.89
CA ILE A 123 -3.05 1.45 7.10
C ILE A 123 -2.34 0.10 7.10
N VAL A 124 -2.15 -0.46 5.91
CA VAL A 124 -1.35 -1.68 5.72
C VAL A 124 -0.01 -1.30 5.12
N ILE A 125 1.05 -1.58 5.86
CA ILE A 125 2.42 -1.51 5.35
C ILE A 125 2.76 -2.90 4.82
N LEU A 126 2.68 -3.06 3.50
CA LEU A 126 3.02 -4.28 2.79
C LEU A 126 4.49 -4.23 2.36
N ASP A 127 5.31 -5.00 3.05
CA ASP A 127 6.75 -5.10 2.79
C ASP A 127 7.03 -6.16 1.72
N MET A 128 7.50 -5.73 0.55
CA MET A 128 7.94 -6.62 -0.54
C MET A 128 9.44 -6.92 -0.52
N THR A 129 10.19 -6.42 0.47
CA THR A 129 11.64 -6.59 0.56
C THR A 129 12.06 -7.81 1.38
N ASP A 130 11.20 -8.83 1.44
CA ASP A 130 11.42 -10.10 2.14
C ASP A 130 11.72 -9.87 3.64
N GLY A 131 11.01 -8.92 4.25
CA GLY A 131 11.10 -8.59 5.66
C GLY A 131 12.24 -7.63 6.03
N SER A 132 13.12 -7.27 5.08
CA SER A 132 14.33 -6.50 5.38
C SER A 132 14.06 -5.07 5.85
N GLU A 133 12.95 -4.46 5.45
CA GLU A 133 12.59 -3.10 5.86
C GLU A 133 11.69 -3.08 7.12
N ILE A 134 11.12 -4.21 7.55
CA ILE A 134 10.26 -4.29 8.75
C ILE A 134 10.94 -3.72 10.01
N PRO A 135 12.20 -4.02 10.34
CA PRO A 135 12.87 -3.42 11.49
C PRO A 135 12.93 -1.90 11.40
N ARG A 136 13.17 -1.35 10.21
CA ARG A 136 13.23 0.09 9.96
C ARG A 136 11.86 0.74 10.10
N VAL A 137 10.80 0.13 9.55
CA VAL A 137 9.40 0.57 9.75
C VAL A 137 9.08 0.64 11.24
N LYS A 138 9.33 -0.44 11.99
CA LYS A 138 9.02 -0.52 13.43
C LYS A 138 9.78 0.52 14.24
N ALA A 139 11.07 0.72 13.93
CA ALA A 139 11.89 1.73 14.59
C ALA A 139 11.36 3.14 14.33
N PHE A 140 10.93 3.42 13.10
CA PHE A 140 10.37 4.72 12.75
C PHE A 140 9.02 4.96 13.42
N ILE A 141 8.08 4.01 13.36
CA ILE A 141 6.78 4.11 14.05
C ILE A 141 6.98 4.39 15.55
N LYS A 142 7.88 3.67 16.21
CA LYS A 142 8.20 3.89 17.63
C LYS A 142 8.84 5.27 17.91
N LYS A 143 9.53 5.86 16.93
CA LYS A 143 10.14 7.19 17.03
C LYS A 143 9.09 8.31 16.96
N ILE A 144 8.06 8.15 16.13
CA ILE A 144 7.01 9.15 15.89
C ILE A 144 5.82 9.04 16.85
N ASP A 145 5.65 7.89 17.52
CA ASP A 145 4.63 7.66 18.57
C ASP A 145 5.01 8.27 19.94
N ARG A 146 6.15 8.97 20.02
CA ARG A 146 6.65 9.65 21.23
C ARG A 146 6.53 11.15 21.12
#